data_AF-A0A814RXG3-F1
#
_entry.id   AF-A0A814RXG3-F1
#
_cell.length_a   1.000
_cell.length_b   1.000
_cell.length_c   1.000
_cell.angle_alpha   90.00
_cell.angle_beta   90.00
_cell.angle_gamma   90.00
#
_symmetry.space_group_name_H-M   'P 1'
#
loop_
_entity.id
_entity.type
_entity.pdbx_description
1 polymer ?
#
loop_
_entity_poly.entity_id
_entity_poly.type
_entity_poly.pdbx_seq_one_letter_code
_entity_poly.pdbx_strand_id
1 'polypeptide(L)'
;MNKIFIFLIFIYLSVLNVSGRSYSRVISSVRHTNWGNWHAPVFCPGNSFAIGIQIIFLSYQWTKDDSHLNAIRLICDDIASTRIQSGEGPFGSWLT
;
A
#
# COMPACT_ATOMS: atom_id res chain seq x y z
N MET A 1 -40.23 13.53 -0.15
CA MET A 1 -39.01 12.78 0.25
C MET A 1 -38.98 12.66 1.76
N ASN A 2 -38.97 11.43 2.27
CA ASN A 2 -39.12 11.15 3.70
C ASN A 2 -37.86 11.60 4.47
N LYS A 3 -38.03 12.38 5.56
CA LYS A 3 -36.92 12.95 6.33
C LYS A 3 -35.96 11.88 6.88
N ILE A 4 -36.49 10.69 7.17
CA ILE A 4 -35.72 9.48 7.53
C ILE A 4 -34.67 9.15 6.46
N PHE A 5 -35.03 9.21 5.18
CA PHE A 5 -34.16 8.78 4.08
C PHE A 5 -32.97 9.72 3.91
N ILE A 6 -33.19 11.03 4.11
CA ILE A 6 -32.14 12.04 4.10
C ILE A 6 -31.17 11.84 5.27
N PHE A 7 -31.69 11.49 6.45
CA PHE A 7 -30.88 11.24 7.64
C PHE A 7 -29.99 9.99 7.48
N LEU A 8 -30.53 8.92 6.88
CA LEU A 8 -29.77 7.71 6.57
C LEU A 8 -28.66 7.95 5.53
N ILE A 9 -28.92 8.80 4.53
CA ILE A 9 -27.89 9.22 3.56
C ILE A 9 -26.78 10.01 4.25
N PHE A 10 -27.10 10.94 5.16
CA PHE A 10 -26.10 11.71 5.90
C PHE A 10 -25.24 10.81 6.81
N ILE A 11 -25.84 9.84 7.49
CA ILE A 11 -25.10 8.86 8.29
C ILE A 11 -24.18 8.04 7.38
N TYR A 12 -24.69 7.52 6.26
CA TYR A 12 -23.88 6.77 5.31
C TYR A 12 -22.69 7.59 4.80
N LEU A 13 -22.91 8.85 4.39
CA LEU A 13 -21.85 9.77 3.96
C LEU A 13 -20.84 10.10 5.07
N SER A 14 -21.26 10.18 6.33
CA SER A 14 -20.35 10.37 7.48
C SER A 14 -19.52 9.12 7.81
N VAL A 15 -20.00 7.92 7.46
CA VAL A 15 -19.24 6.67 7.63
C VAL A 15 -18.27 6.46 6.44
N LEU A 16 -18.55 7.07 5.29
CA LEU A 16 -17.62 7.19 4.16
C LEU A 16 -16.48 8.21 4.39
N ASN A 17 -16.02 8.35 5.64
CA ASN A 17 -14.74 9.00 5.90
C ASN A 17 -13.62 8.10 5.34
N VAL A 18 -13.29 8.29 4.06
CA VAL A 18 -12.06 7.77 3.47
C VAL A 18 -10.92 8.38 4.28
N SER A 19 -10.34 7.58 5.18
CA SER A 19 -9.23 7.97 6.04
C SER A 19 -7.93 8.12 5.23
N GLY A 20 -7.87 9.17 4.41
CA GLY A 20 -6.62 9.62 3.81
C GLY A 20 -5.73 10.18 4.92
N ARG A 21 -4.71 9.44 5.35
CA ARG A 21 -3.69 9.97 6.26
C ARG A 21 -3.07 11.21 5.60
N SER A 22 -3.10 12.35 6.30
CA SER A 22 -2.43 13.56 5.82
C SER A 22 -0.92 13.33 5.77
N TYR A 23 -0.30 13.69 4.65
CA TYR A 23 1.15 13.59 4.45
C TYR A 23 1.69 14.92 3.89
N SER A 24 2.92 15.27 4.26
CA SER A 24 3.53 16.55 3.85
C SER A 24 4.14 16.50 2.45
N ARG A 25 4.68 15.34 2.04
CA ARG A 25 5.38 15.18 0.77
C ARG A 25 5.37 13.72 0.31
N VAL A 26 5.31 13.52 -1.01
CA VAL A 26 5.62 12.24 -1.66
C VAL A 26 7.07 12.28 -2.13
N ILE A 27 7.86 11.29 -1.73
CA ILE A 27 9.22 11.09 -2.24
C ILE A 27 9.11 10.14 -3.42
N SER A 28 9.70 10.52 -4.56
CA SER A 28 9.70 9.70 -5.78
C SER A 28 11.06 9.75 -6.47
N SER A 29 11.40 8.68 -7.19
CA SER A 29 12.60 8.62 -8.02
C SER A 29 12.44 9.50 -9.26
N VAL A 30 13.49 10.19 -9.70
CA VAL A 30 13.48 10.94 -10.97
C VAL A 30 13.37 10.04 -12.22
N ARG A 31 13.67 8.74 -12.07
CA ARG A 31 13.51 7.74 -13.14
C ARG A 31 12.18 7.03 -12.94
N HIS A 32 11.29 7.18 -13.92
CA HIS A 32 9.98 6.52 -13.95
C HIS A 32 9.85 5.62 -15.18
N THR A 33 9.04 4.57 -15.06
CA THR A 33 8.46 3.86 -16.19
C THR A 33 7.05 4.39 -16.43
N ASN A 34 6.49 4.16 -17.62
CA ASN A 34 5.14 4.57 -18.00
C ASN A 34 4.17 3.38 -18.13
N TRP A 35 4.49 2.26 -17.47
CA TRP A 35 3.70 1.03 -17.51
C TRP A 35 3.11 0.71 -16.14
N GLY A 36 1.95 0.05 -16.13
CA GLY A 36 1.24 -0.33 -14.90
C GLY A 36 0.41 0.82 -14.33
N ASN A 37 -0.33 0.51 -13.26
CA ASN A 37 -1.18 1.46 -12.56
C ASN A 37 -0.73 1.60 -11.11
N TRP A 38 -0.81 2.82 -10.57
CA TRP A 38 -0.59 3.05 -9.15
C TRP A 38 -1.73 2.45 -8.33
N HIS A 39 -1.37 1.67 -7.32
CA HIS A 39 -2.30 1.22 -6.29
C HIS A 39 -2.54 2.33 -5.26
N ALA A 40 -3.61 2.21 -4.48
CA ALA A 40 -3.90 3.16 -3.41
C ALA A 40 -2.76 3.20 -2.37
N PRO A 41 -2.39 4.39 -1.85
CA PRO A 41 -1.35 4.49 -0.84
C PRO A 41 -1.78 3.79 0.45
N VAL A 42 -0.83 3.14 1.11
CA VAL A 42 -1.03 2.49 2.42
C VAL A 42 -0.03 3.09 3.39
N PHE A 43 -0.49 3.35 4.61
CA PHE A 43 0.29 4.04 5.63
C PHE A 43 0.43 3.18 6.88
N CYS A 44 1.52 3.40 7.61
CA CYS A 44 1.68 2.84 8.94
C CYS A 44 0.58 3.36 9.88
N PRO A 45 0.09 2.52 10.81
CA PRO A 45 -1.04 2.87 11.67
C PRO A 45 -0.70 4.01 12.65
N GLY A 46 -1.65 4.92 12.88
CA GLY A 46 -1.47 6.03 13.82
C GLY A 46 -0.26 6.92 13.50
N ASN A 47 0.55 7.20 14.53
CA ASN A 47 1.77 8.00 14.44
C ASN A 47 3.04 7.14 14.35
N SER A 48 2.95 5.96 13.75
CA SER A 48 4.11 5.11 13.46
C SER A 48 4.71 5.41 12.07
N PHE A 49 5.95 4.97 11.89
CA PHE A 49 6.80 5.19 10.72
C PHE A 49 7.39 3.86 10.22
N ALA A 50 7.69 3.81 8.92
CA ALA A 50 8.36 2.67 8.33
C ALA A 50 9.84 2.63 8.78
N ILE A 51 10.26 1.49 9.32
CA ILE A 51 11.61 1.23 9.83
C ILE A 51 12.30 0.05 9.14
N GLY A 52 11.58 -0.71 8.32
CA GLY A 52 12.13 -1.86 7.61
C GLY A 52 11.42 -2.13 6.30
N ILE A 53 12.04 -2.98 5.47
CA ILE A 53 11.54 -3.37 4.16
C ILE A 53 11.63 -4.88 3.98
N GLN A 54 10.63 -5.45 3.33
CA GLN A 54 10.66 -6.76 2.72
C GLN A 54 10.28 -6.65 1.24
N ILE A 55 10.81 -7.56 0.44
CA ILE A 55 10.62 -7.54 -1.01
C ILE A 55 10.22 -8.92 -1.52
N ILE A 56 9.45 -8.92 -2.62
CA ILE A 56 9.25 -10.11 -3.44
C ILE A 56 10.10 -9.99 -4.70
N PHE A 57 10.86 -11.04 -4.99
CA PHE A 57 11.43 -11.28 -6.31
C PHE A 57 11.36 -12.77 -6.64
N LEU A 58 11.55 -13.10 -7.90
CA LEU A 58 11.59 -14.48 -8.37
C LEU A 58 12.97 -15.08 -8.10
N SER A 59 13.03 -16.22 -7.44
CA SER A 59 14.30 -16.91 -7.24
C SER A 59 14.95 -17.23 -8.59
N TYR A 60 16.28 -17.11 -8.63
CA TYR A 60 17.09 -17.30 -9.83
C TYR A 60 16.70 -18.57 -10.61
N GLN A 61 16.28 -18.42 -11.87
CA GLN A 61 15.76 -19.55 -12.66
C GLN A 61 16.79 -20.16 -13.63
N TRP A 62 18.07 -19.78 -13.54
CA TRP A 62 19.23 -20.23 -14.34
C TRP A 62 19.16 -20.02 -15.85
N THR A 63 18.00 -20.20 -16.48
CA THR A 63 17.81 -20.34 -17.93
C THR A 63 16.79 -19.36 -18.50
N LYS A 64 16.21 -18.52 -17.66
CA LYS A 64 15.18 -17.54 -18.02
C LYS A 64 15.56 -16.17 -17.45
N ASP A 65 15.11 -15.12 -18.12
CA ASP A 65 15.18 -13.78 -17.56
C ASP A 65 14.41 -13.75 -16.24
N ASP A 66 15.08 -13.30 -15.17
CA ASP A 66 14.42 -13.18 -13.88
C ASP A 66 13.48 -11.98 -13.89
N SER A 67 12.23 -12.20 -13.47
CA SER A 67 11.33 -11.08 -13.21
C SER A 67 11.93 -10.22 -12.10
N HIS A 68 11.94 -8.90 -12.31
CA HIS A 68 12.44 -7.91 -11.37
C HIS A 68 11.60 -7.88 -10.07
N LEU A 69 11.78 -6.86 -9.23
CA LEU A 69 10.98 -6.62 -8.02
C LEU A 69 9.46 -6.67 -8.32
N ASN A 70 8.74 -7.57 -7.65
CA ASN A 70 7.29 -7.77 -7.83
C ASN A 70 6.43 -7.13 -6.74
N ALA A 71 6.98 -6.90 -5.54
CA ALA A 71 6.27 -6.22 -4.46
C ALA A 71 7.24 -5.66 -3.41
N ILE A 72 6.79 -4.65 -2.68
CA ILE A 72 7.42 -4.12 -1.47
C ILE A 72 6.43 -4.18 -0.33
N ARG A 73 6.92 -4.53 0.84
CA ARG A 73 6.23 -4.41 2.12
C ARG A 73 7.09 -3.61 3.08
N LEU A 74 6.49 -2.65 3.76
CA LEU A 74 7.17 -1.88 4.79
C LEU A 74 6.81 -2.42 6.17
N ILE A 75 7.77 -2.35 7.10
CA ILE A 75 7.61 -2.73 8.50
C ILE A 75 7.52 -1.44 9.30
N CYS A 76 6.46 -1.28 10.09
CA CYS A 76 6.20 -0.10 10.91
C CYS A 76 6.76 -0.28 12.33
N ASP A 77 7.06 0.82 13.01
CA ASP A 77 7.55 0.86 14.40
C ASP A 77 6.44 0.91 15.46
N ASP A 78 5.25 0.43 15.13
CA ASP A 78 4.18 0.23 16.09
C ASP A 78 4.38 -1.05 16.91
N ILE A 79 3.62 -1.20 18.00
CA ILE A 79 3.71 -2.34 18.93
C ILE A 79 3.57 -3.69 18.20
N ALA A 80 2.75 -3.75 17.15
CA ALA A 80 2.51 -4.98 16.39
C ALA A 80 3.54 -5.23 15.28
N SER A 81 4.52 -4.33 15.08
CA SER A 81 5.44 -4.37 13.93
C SER A 81 4.69 -4.56 12.61
N THR A 82 3.66 -3.74 12.41
CA THR A 82 2.68 -3.88 11.35
C THR A 82 3.37 -3.88 9.98
N ARG A 83 2.94 -4.81 9.13
CA ARG A 83 3.40 -4.96 7.76
C ARG A 83 2.39 -4.35 6.80
N ILE A 84 2.80 -3.31 6.07
CA ILE A 84 1.94 -2.61 5.10
C ILE A 84 2.42 -2.84 3.67
N GLN A 85 1.47 -2.93 2.74
CA GLN A 85 1.72 -3.23 1.34
C GLN A 85 0.59 -2.64 0.49
N SER A 86 0.95 -2.04 -0.65
CA SER A 86 -0.01 -1.40 -1.55
C SER A 86 -0.41 -2.31 -2.73
N GLY A 87 0.57 -2.78 -3.51
CA GLY A 87 0.36 -3.69 -4.64
C GLY A 87 1.35 -4.85 -4.60
N GLU A 88 0.95 -5.97 -5.21
CA GLU A 88 1.76 -7.18 -5.32
C GLU A 88 1.57 -7.80 -6.70
N GLY A 89 2.69 -8.07 -7.37
CA GLY A 89 2.73 -8.82 -8.61
C GLY A 89 2.57 -10.33 -8.37
N PRO A 90 2.24 -11.10 -9.41
CA PRO A 90 1.85 -12.51 -9.28
C PRO A 90 3.01 -13.50 -9.08
N PHE A 91 4.27 -13.03 -9.10
CA PHE A 91 5.45 -13.90 -9.15
C PHE A 91 6.41 -13.66 -7.99
N GLY A 92 7.10 -14.73 -7.58
CA GLY A 92 8.14 -14.71 -6.55
C GLY A 92 7.64 -15.12 -5.17
N SER A 93 8.52 -15.05 -4.18
CA SER A 93 8.21 -15.29 -2.78
C SER A 93 8.81 -14.20 -1.89
N TRP A 94 8.21 -13.98 -0.72
CA TRP A 94 8.75 -13.07 0.28
C TRP A 94 10.07 -13.61 0.83
N LEU A 95 11.11 -12.79 0.79
CA LEU A 95 12.28 -13.05 1.60
C LEU A 95 11.95 -12.85 3.08
N THR A 96 12.30 -13.84 3.89
CA THR A 96 12.23 -13.79 5.35
C THR A 96 13.32 -12.91 5.92
#